data_AF-A0A2J2HBF8-F1
#
_entry.id   AF-A0A2J2HBF8-F1
#
_cell.length_a   1.000
_cell.length_b   1.000
_cell.length_c   1.000
_cell.angle_alpha   90.00
_cell.angle_beta   90.00
_cell.angle_gamma   90.00
#
_symmetry.space_group_name_H-M   'P 1'
#
loop_
_entity.id
_entity.type
_entity.pdbx_description
1 polymer ?
#
loop_
_entity_poly.entity_id
_entity_poly.type
_entity_poly.pdbx_seq_one_letter_code
_entity_poly.pdbx_strand_id
1 'polypeptide(L)'
;MEVRVVGDVCGFLHWDVEDFERLYGPLVPLLKRRLGVRDAEDVLSAFFQNPHAVRPALAEPRPVRFAGPHAEELNRYVESGLVPMGARLRPPLLDVPEEVGARVFVSPCFLLSLFGTYGRGPWEAWRKNAPDLPIPRSVGHPHAYLRRVFPQAVLDLLGARGLLWLANTRNPRRGRRRNLTLAEFAYWIATRRMAHIDAEMGRLEAAELQKGG
;
A
#
# COMPACT_ATOMS: atom_id res chain seq x y z
N MET A 1 3.02 -19.14 -16.85
CA MET A 1 3.43 -19.96 -15.69
C MET A 1 2.48 -19.62 -14.56
N GLU A 2 1.86 -20.62 -13.94
CA GLU A 2 0.97 -20.41 -12.81
C GLU A 2 1.76 -20.49 -11.49
N VAL A 3 1.49 -19.57 -10.56
CA VAL A 3 2.10 -19.53 -9.22
C VAL A 3 0.98 -19.31 -8.21
N ARG A 4 0.90 -20.18 -7.20
CA ARG A 4 -0.02 -20.01 -6.08
C ARG A 4 0.65 -19.17 -4.99
N VAL A 5 0.01 -18.06 -4.60
CA VAL A 5 0.46 -17.18 -3.51
C VAL A 5 -0.72 -16.82 -2.61
N VAL A 6 -0.43 -16.35 -1.40
CA VAL A 6 -1.46 -15.88 -0.45
C VAL A 6 -1.46 -14.36 -0.29
N GLY A 7 -0.38 -13.67 -0.68
CA GLY A 7 -0.34 -12.21 -0.68
C GLY A 7 -1.22 -11.57 -1.74
N ASP A 8 -1.61 -10.33 -1.48
CA ASP A 8 -2.32 -9.49 -2.45
C ASP A 8 -1.35 -8.60 -3.24
N VAL A 9 -1.82 -7.57 -3.95
CA VAL A 9 -0.92 -6.67 -4.69
C VAL A 9 -0.22 -5.64 -3.80
N CYS A 10 -0.79 -5.34 -2.63
CA CYS A 10 -0.27 -4.32 -1.71
C CYS A 10 1.03 -4.74 -1.04
N GLY A 11 1.26 -6.05 -0.87
CA GLY A 11 2.48 -6.55 -0.24
C GLY A 11 3.76 -6.24 -1.00
N PHE A 12 3.71 -5.86 -2.28
CA PHE A 12 4.87 -5.31 -2.99
C PHE A 12 5.35 -3.96 -2.46
N LEU A 13 4.53 -3.28 -1.63
CA LEU A 13 4.88 -2.04 -0.92
C LEU A 13 4.99 -2.26 0.61
N HIS A 14 5.00 -3.50 1.09
CA HIS A 14 5.10 -3.83 2.51
C HIS A 14 6.56 -4.19 2.86
N TRP A 15 7.27 -3.30 3.57
CA TRP A 15 8.66 -3.53 3.94
C TRP A 15 8.80 -4.46 5.17
N ASP A 16 8.69 -5.76 4.92
CA ASP A 16 9.03 -6.83 5.87
C ASP A 16 9.42 -8.09 5.07
N VAL A 17 10.64 -8.58 5.26
CA VAL A 17 11.18 -9.68 4.46
C VAL A 17 10.51 -11.01 4.81
N GLU A 18 10.24 -11.24 6.10
CA GLU A 18 9.62 -12.47 6.58
C GLU A 18 8.19 -12.58 6.06
N ASP A 19 7.43 -11.49 6.11
CA ASP A 19 6.09 -11.46 5.54
C ASP A 19 6.11 -11.61 4.02
N PHE A 20 7.08 -10.99 3.34
CA PHE A 20 7.21 -11.12 1.89
C PHE A 20 7.45 -12.58 1.49
N GLU A 21 8.31 -13.31 2.21
CA GLU A 21 8.53 -14.74 2.00
C GLU A 21 7.30 -15.57 2.34
N ARG A 22 6.59 -15.24 3.43
CA ARG A 22 5.34 -15.92 3.80
C ARG A 22 4.23 -15.73 2.77
N LEU A 23 4.11 -14.53 2.20
CA LEU A 23 3.06 -14.16 1.27
C LEU A 23 3.34 -14.63 -0.17
N TYR A 24 4.61 -14.55 -0.59
CA TYR A 24 5.04 -14.72 -1.99
C TYR A 24 6.16 -15.75 -2.17
N GLY A 25 6.51 -16.56 -1.17
CA GLY A 25 7.62 -17.54 -1.24
C GLY A 25 7.70 -18.34 -2.55
N PRO A 26 6.60 -18.90 -3.08
CA PRO A 26 6.60 -19.60 -4.37
C PRO A 26 7.00 -18.74 -5.59
N LEU A 27 6.83 -17.42 -5.51
CA LEU A 27 7.17 -16.44 -6.53
C LEU A 27 8.64 -15.98 -6.44
N VAL A 28 9.23 -15.98 -5.24
CA VAL A 28 10.59 -15.44 -4.97
C VAL A 28 11.67 -16.00 -5.92
N PRO A 29 11.77 -17.33 -6.17
CA PRO A 29 12.80 -17.86 -7.07
C PRO A 29 12.70 -17.32 -8.50
N LEU A 30 11.48 -17.05 -8.98
CA LEU A 30 11.27 -16.45 -10.29
C LEU A 30 11.75 -15.00 -10.29
N LEU A 31 11.36 -14.22 -9.29
CA LEU A 31 11.71 -12.81 -9.19
C LEU A 31 13.21 -12.60 -9.07
N LYS A 32 13.90 -13.40 -8.26
CA LYS A 32 15.37 -13.42 -8.18
C LYS A 32 16.02 -13.55 -9.55
N ARG A 33 15.55 -14.51 -10.36
CA ARG A 33 16.06 -14.71 -11.74
C ARG A 33 15.75 -13.54 -12.67
N ARG A 34 14.54 -12.97 -12.59
CA ARG A 34 14.10 -11.87 -13.47
C ARG A 34 14.77 -10.55 -13.15
N LEU A 35 15.03 -10.29 -11.87
CA LEU A 35 15.65 -9.06 -11.39
C LEU A 35 17.18 -9.18 -11.31
N GLY A 36 17.75 -10.39 -11.41
CA GLY A 36 19.19 -10.62 -11.28
C GLY A 36 19.70 -10.40 -9.85
N VAL A 37 18.89 -10.75 -8.85
CA VAL A 37 19.18 -10.50 -7.42
C VAL A 37 19.32 -11.78 -6.61
N ARG A 38 19.89 -11.68 -5.40
CA ARG A 38 20.41 -12.85 -4.67
C ARG A 38 19.41 -13.51 -3.74
N ASP A 39 18.50 -12.75 -3.14
CA ASP A 39 17.58 -13.23 -2.10
C ASP A 39 16.24 -12.47 -2.12
N ALA A 40 15.35 -12.80 -1.18
CA ALA A 40 14.03 -12.20 -1.06
C ALA A 40 14.10 -10.73 -0.63
N GLU A 41 15.07 -10.36 0.20
CA GLU A 41 15.30 -8.99 0.65
C GLU A 41 15.68 -8.10 -0.55
N ASP A 42 16.59 -8.55 -1.41
CA ASP A 42 16.95 -7.82 -2.61
C ASP A 42 15.74 -7.64 -3.57
N VAL A 43 14.88 -8.65 -3.69
CA VAL A 43 13.63 -8.56 -4.48
C VAL A 43 12.71 -7.50 -3.88
N LEU A 44 12.46 -7.56 -2.58
CA LEU A 44 11.60 -6.60 -1.88
C LEU A 44 12.18 -5.18 -1.97
N SER A 45 13.50 -5.04 -1.83
CA SER A 45 14.24 -3.79 -1.99
C SER A 45 14.03 -3.19 -3.37
N ALA A 46 14.17 -3.98 -4.44
CA ALA A 46 13.94 -3.54 -5.80
C ALA A 46 12.50 -3.00 -5.99
N PHE A 47 11.51 -3.68 -5.43
CA PHE A 47 10.11 -3.27 -5.53
C PHE A 47 9.76 -2.05 -4.68
N PHE A 48 10.18 -2.02 -3.43
CA PHE A 48 9.84 -0.93 -2.51
C PHE A 48 10.51 0.39 -2.91
N GLN A 49 11.77 0.32 -3.35
CA GLN A 49 12.51 1.49 -3.82
C GLN A 49 12.11 1.91 -5.24
N ASN A 50 11.69 0.95 -6.07
CA ASN A 50 11.30 1.21 -7.45
C ASN A 50 10.02 0.45 -7.83
N PRO A 51 8.83 0.93 -7.43
CA PRO A 51 7.58 0.23 -7.72
C PRO A 51 7.26 0.10 -9.22
N HIS A 52 7.92 0.88 -10.09
CA HIS A 52 7.85 0.67 -11.54
C HIS A 52 8.38 -0.69 -11.98
N ALA A 53 9.30 -1.30 -11.22
CA ALA A 53 9.88 -2.60 -11.53
C ALA A 53 8.94 -3.77 -11.26
N VAL A 54 7.91 -3.58 -10.42
CA VAL A 54 7.01 -4.66 -9.98
C VAL A 54 6.28 -5.27 -11.18
N ARG A 55 5.54 -4.47 -11.96
CA ARG A 55 4.76 -5.01 -13.09
C ARG A 55 5.65 -5.64 -14.17
N PRO A 56 6.74 -5.02 -14.67
CA PRO A 56 7.64 -5.67 -15.62
C PRO A 56 8.18 -7.00 -15.10
N ALA A 57 8.60 -7.07 -13.83
CA ALA A 57 9.08 -8.31 -13.24
C ALA A 57 8.01 -9.42 -13.18
N LEU A 58 6.73 -9.08 -13.16
CA LEU A 58 5.62 -10.04 -13.20
C LEU A 58 5.14 -10.36 -14.62
N ALA A 59 5.16 -9.38 -15.53
CA ALA A 59 4.61 -9.49 -16.88
C ALA A 59 5.63 -10.03 -17.90
N GLU A 60 6.93 -9.83 -17.70
CA GLU A 60 7.97 -10.10 -18.69
C GLU A 60 9.03 -11.10 -18.19
N PRO A 61 9.68 -11.87 -19.09
CA PRO A 61 9.38 -12.01 -20.52
C PRO A 61 8.12 -12.87 -20.78
N ARG A 62 7.56 -13.50 -19.75
CA ARG A 62 6.30 -14.26 -19.82
C ARG A 62 5.42 -13.90 -18.62
N PRO A 63 4.13 -13.56 -18.79
CA PRO A 63 3.28 -13.21 -17.67
C PRO A 63 3.16 -14.32 -16.62
N VAL A 64 3.28 -13.94 -15.35
CA VAL A 64 2.86 -14.78 -14.22
C VAL A 64 1.34 -14.83 -14.20
N ARG A 65 0.80 -16.03 -14.03
CA ARG A 65 -0.62 -16.25 -13.71
C ARG A 65 -0.69 -16.63 -12.24
N PHE A 66 -1.51 -15.92 -11.49
CA PHE A 66 -1.66 -16.15 -10.06
C PHE A 66 -2.86 -17.03 -9.76
N ALA A 67 -2.69 -17.90 -8.75
CA ALA A 67 -3.75 -18.65 -8.09
C ALA A 67 -3.72 -18.36 -6.58
N GLY A 68 -4.86 -18.50 -5.90
CA GLY A 68 -5.00 -18.20 -4.46
C GLY A 68 -6.06 -17.11 -4.17
N PRO A 69 -6.16 -16.67 -2.91
CA PRO A 69 -7.24 -15.79 -2.44
C PRO A 69 -7.33 -14.44 -3.17
N HIS A 70 -6.19 -13.89 -3.61
CA HIS A 70 -6.10 -12.59 -4.28
C HIS A 70 -5.72 -12.70 -5.77
N ALA A 71 -5.89 -13.88 -6.36
CA ALA A 71 -5.49 -14.17 -7.73
C ALA A 71 -6.10 -13.21 -8.77
N GLU A 72 -7.40 -12.92 -8.66
CA GLU A 72 -8.10 -12.04 -9.61
C GLU A 72 -7.45 -10.66 -9.69
N GLU A 73 -7.15 -10.08 -8.53
CA GLU A 73 -6.52 -8.77 -8.46
C GLU A 73 -5.08 -8.78 -8.94
N LEU A 74 -4.28 -9.75 -8.50
CA LEU A 74 -2.88 -9.87 -8.93
C LEU A 74 -2.81 -10.03 -10.45
N ASN A 75 -3.66 -10.87 -11.04
CA ASN A 75 -3.75 -11.05 -12.49
C ASN A 75 -4.19 -9.76 -13.19
N ARG A 76 -5.18 -9.03 -12.65
CA ARG A 76 -5.58 -7.71 -13.18
C ARG A 76 -4.42 -6.72 -13.16
N TYR A 77 -3.61 -6.72 -12.09
CA TYR A 77 -2.44 -5.85 -12.01
C TYR A 77 -1.37 -6.23 -13.04
N VAL A 78 -1.08 -7.52 -13.23
CA VAL A 78 -0.14 -7.96 -14.28
C VAL A 78 -0.62 -7.51 -15.66
N GLU A 79 -1.89 -7.71 -15.96
CA GLU A 79 -2.49 -7.39 -17.27
C GLU A 79 -2.54 -5.89 -17.53
N SER A 80 -3.13 -5.13 -16.60
CA SER A 80 -3.49 -3.72 -16.83
C SER A 80 -2.62 -2.71 -16.09
N GLY A 81 -1.86 -3.16 -15.08
CA GLY A 81 -1.14 -2.30 -14.15
C GLY A 81 -2.03 -1.60 -13.13
N LEU A 82 -3.32 -1.92 -13.06
CA LEU A 82 -4.27 -1.25 -12.16
C LEU A 82 -4.47 -2.02 -10.85
N VAL A 83 -4.49 -1.24 -9.76
CA VAL A 83 -4.84 -1.64 -8.40
C VAL A 83 -6.09 -0.85 -7.96
N PRO A 84 -7.02 -1.46 -7.18
CA PRO A 84 -8.15 -0.74 -6.59
C PRO A 84 -7.71 0.47 -5.75
N MET A 85 -8.53 1.53 -5.75
CA MET A 85 -8.23 2.76 -4.99
C MET A 85 -8.48 2.62 -3.48
N GLY A 86 -9.37 1.72 -3.07
CA GLY A 86 -9.85 1.63 -1.69
C GLY A 86 -8.81 1.05 -0.73
N ALA A 87 -8.92 1.44 0.53
CA ALA A 87 -8.23 0.76 1.64
C ALA A 87 -8.76 -0.67 1.79
N ARG A 88 -7.89 -1.56 2.28
CA ARG A 88 -8.20 -2.98 2.49
C ARG A 88 -8.49 -3.31 3.93
N LEU A 89 -7.89 -2.54 4.84
CA LEU A 89 -8.09 -2.71 6.27
C LEU A 89 -9.59 -2.60 6.59
N ARG A 90 -10.09 -3.51 7.43
CA ARG A 90 -11.47 -3.49 7.95
C ARG A 90 -11.44 -3.33 9.46
N PRO A 91 -11.11 -2.13 9.96
CA PRO A 91 -11.00 -1.92 11.38
C PRO A 91 -12.40 -1.89 12.04
N PRO A 92 -12.50 -2.17 13.35
CA PRO A 92 -13.73 -1.97 14.08
C PRO A 92 -14.17 -0.50 14.02
N LEU A 93 -15.48 -0.28 14.06
CA LEU A 93 -16.04 1.06 14.00
C LEU A 93 -15.98 1.70 15.39
N LEU A 94 -15.29 2.83 15.52
CA LEU A 94 -15.35 3.71 16.69
C LEU A 94 -16.13 4.99 16.37
N ASP A 95 -16.72 5.60 17.39
CA ASP A 95 -17.25 6.96 17.29
C ASP A 95 -16.15 7.96 17.67
N VAL A 96 -15.67 8.68 16.66
CA VAL A 96 -14.62 9.70 16.79
C VAL A 96 -15.21 10.98 16.19
N PRO A 97 -15.68 11.93 17.01
CA PRO A 97 -16.32 13.15 16.52
C PRO A 97 -15.33 14.09 15.81
N GLU A 98 -14.02 13.92 16.04
CA GLU A 98 -12.97 14.77 15.51
C GLU A 98 -12.78 14.62 13.99
N GLU A 99 -12.40 15.73 13.37
CA GLU A 99 -12.10 15.84 11.95
C GLU A 99 -10.60 16.00 11.72
N VAL A 100 -10.06 15.26 10.74
CA VAL A 100 -8.70 15.44 10.26
C VAL A 100 -8.79 15.88 8.79
N GLY A 101 -8.26 17.08 8.52
CA GLY A 101 -8.49 17.81 7.27
C GLY A 101 -7.71 17.32 6.05
N ALA A 102 -6.74 16.42 6.21
CA ALA A 102 -5.91 15.94 5.10
C ALA A 102 -6.71 15.08 4.11
N ARG A 103 -6.73 15.49 2.85
CA ARG A 103 -7.56 14.90 1.79
C ARG A 103 -6.78 13.83 1.04
N VAL A 104 -6.78 12.63 1.62
CA VAL A 104 -6.20 11.42 1.02
C VAL A 104 -7.26 10.32 1.00
N PHE A 105 -7.72 9.95 -0.19
CA PHE A 105 -8.86 9.06 -0.43
C PHE A 105 -8.51 7.86 -1.32
N VAL A 106 -7.22 7.56 -1.44
CA VAL A 106 -6.66 6.38 -2.10
C VAL A 106 -5.81 5.61 -1.11
N SER A 107 -5.70 4.30 -1.26
CA SER A 107 -4.76 3.47 -0.49
C SER A 107 -3.33 3.63 -1.01
N PRO A 108 -2.30 3.44 -0.16
CA PRO A 108 -0.89 3.43 -0.60
C PRO A 108 -0.62 2.50 -1.79
N CYS A 109 -1.32 1.37 -1.89
CA CYS A 109 -1.16 0.42 -2.99
C CYS A 109 -1.46 1.02 -4.36
N PHE A 110 -2.24 2.11 -4.42
CA PHE A 110 -2.53 2.81 -5.67
C PHE A 110 -1.28 3.45 -6.31
N LEU A 111 -0.18 3.60 -5.56
CA LEU A 111 1.14 3.93 -6.12
C LEU A 111 1.57 2.93 -7.21
N LEU A 112 1.24 1.65 -7.05
CA LEU A 112 1.52 0.63 -8.06
C LEU A 112 0.78 0.92 -9.37
N SER A 113 -0.40 1.55 -9.34
CA SER A 113 -1.11 2.00 -10.55
C SER A 113 -0.42 3.18 -11.23
N LEU A 114 0.13 4.13 -10.44
CA LEU A 114 0.86 5.27 -11.00
C LEU A 114 2.12 4.83 -11.75
N PHE A 115 2.75 3.76 -11.26
CA PHE A 115 4.05 3.30 -11.73
C PHE A 115 3.97 2.08 -12.66
N GLY A 116 2.89 1.30 -12.55
CA GLY A 116 2.62 0.12 -13.37
C GLY A 116 1.89 0.42 -14.68
N THR A 117 1.45 1.67 -14.90
CA THR A 117 0.78 2.08 -16.14
C THR A 117 1.50 3.25 -16.80
N TYR A 118 1.54 3.26 -18.13
CA TYR A 118 1.98 4.41 -18.93
C TYR A 118 0.82 5.34 -19.32
N GLY A 119 -0.36 5.17 -18.69
CA GLY A 119 -1.59 5.88 -19.01
C GLY A 119 -1.86 7.08 -18.11
N ARG A 120 -2.58 8.09 -18.63
CA ARG A 120 -2.98 9.29 -17.86
C ARG A 120 -4.01 9.00 -16.76
N GLY A 121 -4.75 7.89 -16.85
CA GLY A 121 -5.85 7.56 -15.96
C GLY A 121 -5.47 7.54 -14.47
N PRO A 122 -4.46 6.75 -14.04
CA PRO A 122 -4.03 6.74 -12.64
C PRO A 122 -3.55 8.09 -12.12
N TRP A 123 -2.90 8.90 -12.97
CA TRP A 123 -2.45 10.24 -12.62
C TRP A 123 -3.62 11.21 -12.38
N GLU A 124 -4.67 11.13 -13.19
CA GLU A 124 -5.92 11.88 -12.99
C GLU A 124 -6.65 11.42 -11.73
N ALA A 125 -6.74 10.11 -11.51
CA ALA A 125 -7.34 9.54 -10.32
C ALA A 125 -6.60 9.96 -9.04
N TRP A 126 -5.26 10.00 -9.05
CA TRP A 126 -4.47 10.50 -7.93
C TRP A 126 -4.76 11.97 -7.64
N ARG A 127 -4.68 12.85 -8.65
CA ARG A 127 -5.00 14.29 -8.47
C ARG A 127 -6.37 14.52 -7.86
N LYS A 128 -7.35 13.72 -8.28
CA LYS A 128 -8.73 13.82 -7.77
C LYS A 128 -8.87 13.32 -6.33
N ASN A 129 -8.19 12.23 -5.98
CA ASN A 129 -8.45 11.50 -4.73
C ASN A 129 -7.38 11.69 -3.65
N ALA A 130 -6.20 12.20 -3.98
CA ALA A 130 -5.18 12.60 -3.02
C ALA A 130 -4.67 14.02 -3.33
N PRO A 131 -5.54 15.03 -3.39
CA PRO A 131 -5.15 16.40 -3.76
C PRO A 131 -4.13 17.03 -2.82
N ASP A 132 -4.02 16.54 -1.58
CA ASP A 132 -3.06 17.04 -0.59
C ASP A 132 -1.73 16.26 -0.62
N LEU A 133 -1.59 15.27 -1.52
CA LEU A 133 -0.32 14.58 -1.76
C LEU A 133 0.17 14.87 -3.18
N PRO A 134 1.36 15.47 -3.33
CA PRO A 134 1.92 15.67 -4.66
C PRO A 134 2.19 14.32 -5.31
N ILE A 135 2.01 14.26 -6.63
CA ILE A 135 2.31 13.04 -7.39
C ILE A 135 3.82 12.79 -7.28
N PRO A 136 4.27 11.61 -6.85
CA PRO A 136 5.68 11.24 -6.90
C PRO A 136 6.12 11.16 -8.37
N ARG A 137 6.69 12.26 -8.90
CA ARG A 137 7.17 12.34 -10.29
C ARG A 137 8.50 11.62 -10.40
N SER A 138 8.46 10.43 -10.99
CA SER A 138 9.53 9.72 -11.71
C SER A 138 10.90 9.60 -11.00
N VAL A 139 11.27 8.34 -10.74
CA VAL A 139 12.61 7.83 -10.39
C VAL A 139 13.11 8.22 -9.00
N GLY A 140 12.99 7.27 -8.06
CA GLY A 140 13.44 7.39 -6.68
C GLY A 140 12.48 6.71 -5.73
N HIS A 141 12.96 6.43 -4.53
CA HIS A 141 12.25 5.75 -3.44
C HIS A 141 10.95 6.52 -3.09
N PRO A 142 9.76 6.13 -3.58
CA PRO A 142 8.55 6.96 -3.52
C PRO A 142 8.07 7.16 -2.09
N HIS A 143 8.33 6.18 -1.22
CA HIS A 143 8.14 6.34 0.22
C HIS A 143 8.99 7.49 0.79
N ALA A 144 10.27 7.62 0.42
CA ALA A 144 11.13 8.69 0.92
C ALA A 144 10.67 10.09 0.44
N TYR A 145 10.23 10.17 -0.82
CA TYR A 145 9.60 11.39 -1.34
C TYR A 145 8.34 11.73 -0.55
N LEU A 146 7.40 10.79 -0.44
CA LEU A 146 6.14 11.02 0.26
C LEU A 146 6.36 11.33 1.74
N ARG A 147 7.29 10.66 2.43
CA ARG A 147 7.63 10.94 3.83
C ARG A 147 8.04 12.39 4.08
N ARG A 148 8.68 13.04 3.10
CA ARG A 148 9.12 14.44 3.16
C ARG A 148 7.97 15.43 3.00
N VAL A 149 6.98 15.10 2.17
CA VAL A 149 5.87 16.00 1.80
C VAL A 149 4.56 15.68 2.51
N PHE A 150 4.48 14.52 3.18
CA PHE A 150 3.27 14.10 3.90
C PHE A 150 2.99 15.06 5.07
N PRO A 151 1.73 15.41 5.35
CA PRO A 151 1.40 16.31 6.44
C PRO A 151 1.89 15.79 7.80
N GLN A 152 2.90 16.45 8.39
CA GLN A 152 3.53 16.00 9.64
C GLN A 152 2.52 15.92 10.79
N ALA A 153 1.57 16.85 10.87
CA ALA A 153 0.50 16.84 11.87
C ALA A 153 -0.34 15.54 11.84
N VAL A 154 -0.51 14.89 10.69
CA VAL A 154 -1.21 13.60 10.60
C VAL A 154 -0.36 12.47 11.19
N LEU A 155 0.97 12.51 11.01
CA LEU A 155 1.88 11.54 11.60
C LEU A 155 1.97 11.72 13.12
N ASP A 156 1.94 12.96 13.60
CA ASP A 156 1.92 13.28 15.03
C ASP A 156 0.63 12.75 15.68
N LEU A 157 -0.52 12.95 15.01
CA LEU A 157 -1.80 12.38 15.42
C LEU A 157 -1.79 10.85 15.41
N LEU A 158 -1.18 10.22 14.40
CA LEU A 158 -1.01 8.76 14.36
C LEU A 158 -0.20 8.28 15.56
N GLY A 159 0.92 8.94 15.88
CA GLY A 159 1.76 8.57 17.02
C GLY A 159 1.08 8.78 18.38
N ALA A 160 0.29 9.85 18.51
CA ALA A 160 -0.39 10.19 19.76
C ALA A 160 -1.69 9.39 19.99
N ARG A 161 -2.46 9.12 18.92
CA ARG A 161 -3.82 8.58 19.00
C ARG A 161 -3.99 7.18 18.39
N GLY A 162 -2.99 6.71 17.64
CA GLY A 162 -3.00 5.41 17.00
C GLY A 162 -3.79 5.34 15.69
N LEU A 163 -3.61 4.21 14.99
CA LEU A 163 -4.17 3.94 13.67
C LEU A 163 -5.69 3.93 13.66
N LEU A 164 -6.32 3.27 14.64
CA LEU A 164 -7.77 3.10 14.68
C LEU A 164 -8.50 4.41 14.88
N TRP A 165 -7.98 5.26 15.78
CA TRP A 165 -8.54 6.59 15.99
C TRP A 165 -8.52 7.37 14.69
N LEU A 166 -7.36 7.47 14.02
CA LEU A 166 -7.21 8.19 12.76
C LEU A 166 -8.12 7.63 11.66
N ALA A 167 -8.20 6.30 11.53
CA ALA A 167 -9.05 5.61 10.57
C ALA A 167 -10.55 5.90 10.77
N ASN A 168 -10.96 6.25 11.99
CA ASN A 168 -12.34 6.54 12.37
C ASN A 168 -12.69 8.03 12.39
N THR A 169 -11.71 8.94 12.33
CA THR A 169 -11.95 10.39 12.22
C THR A 169 -12.82 10.73 11.00
N ARG A 170 -13.58 11.82 11.14
CA ARG A 170 -14.50 12.30 10.10
C ARG A 170 -13.76 12.91 8.91
N ASN A 171 -14.28 12.65 7.72
CA ASN A 171 -13.77 13.17 6.47
C ASN A 171 -14.58 14.40 6.01
N PRO A 172 -14.02 15.62 6.06
CA PRO A 172 -14.76 16.83 5.78
C PRO A 172 -15.30 16.91 4.34
N ARG A 173 -14.64 16.25 3.37
CA ARG A 173 -15.07 16.27 1.95
C ARG A 173 -16.14 15.22 1.63
N ARG A 174 -16.23 14.14 2.42
CA ARG A 174 -17.13 13.01 2.15
C ARG A 174 -18.20 12.81 3.22
N GLY A 175 -18.42 13.82 4.06
CA GLY A 175 -19.43 13.81 5.12
C GLY A 175 -19.17 12.70 6.14
N ARG A 176 -20.11 11.74 6.28
CA ARG A 176 -20.04 10.63 7.25
C ARG A 176 -18.98 9.56 6.96
N ARG A 177 -18.19 9.69 5.90
CA ARG A 177 -17.13 8.71 5.59
C ARG A 177 -15.93 8.94 6.51
N ARG A 178 -15.25 7.86 6.87
CA ARG A 178 -14.12 7.85 7.79
C ARG A 178 -12.78 7.90 7.04
N ASN A 179 -11.74 8.40 7.67
CA ASN A 179 -10.41 8.62 7.09
C ASN A 179 -9.53 7.36 7.01
N LEU A 180 -10.09 6.23 6.60
CA LEU A 180 -9.38 4.95 6.54
C LEU A 180 -8.16 4.97 5.58
N THR A 181 -8.31 5.56 4.40
CA THR A 181 -7.22 5.66 3.41
C THR A 181 -6.11 6.61 3.85
N LEU A 182 -6.46 7.72 4.48
CA LEU A 182 -5.51 8.61 5.14
C LEU A 182 -4.73 7.87 6.24
N ALA A 183 -5.42 7.07 7.04
CA ALA A 183 -4.82 6.30 8.13
C ALA A 183 -3.87 5.21 7.61
N GLU A 184 -4.26 4.46 6.57
CA GLU A 184 -3.36 3.51 5.90
C GLU A 184 -2.12 4.21 5.33
N PHE A 185 -2.28 5.39 4.72
CA PHE A 185 -1.15 6.18 4.23
C PHE A 185 -0.23 6.65 5.36
N ALA A 186 -0.79 7.21 6.42
CA ALA A 186 0.00 7.64 7.57
C ALA A 186 0.78 6.46 8.18
N TYR A 187 0.14 5.30 8.32
CA TYR A 187 0.77 4.08 8.81
C TYR A 187 1.92 3.63 7.91
N TRP A 188 1.68 3.56 6.60
CA TRP A 188 2.70 3.16 5.64
C TRP A 188 3.88 4.14 5.60
N ILE A 189 3.62 5.44 5.70
CA ILE A 189 4.67 6.45 5.78
C ILE A 189 5.50 6.30 7.06
N ALA A 190 4.86 6.05 8.20
CA ALA A 190 5.52 5.90 9.49
C ALA A 190 6.32 4.61 9.62
N THR A 191 5.81 3.49 9.09
CA THR A 191 6.33 2.14 9.37
C THR A 191 7.00 1.47 8.17
N ARG A 192 6.75 1.96 6.94
CA ARG A 192 7.04 1.28 5.67
C ARG A 192 6.23 0.00 5.43
N ARG A 193 5.28 -0.32 6.32
CA ARG A 193 4.44 -1.52 6.25
C ARG A 193 3.00 -1.18 5.90
N MET A 194 2.32 -2.12 5.28
CA MET A 194 0.89 -2.01 4.97
C MET A 194 0.05 -2.45 6.17
N ALA A 195 -0.82 -1.58 6.66
CA ALA A 195 -1.61 -1.83 7.87
C ALA A 195 -2.50 -3.09 7.78
N HIS A 196 -3.14 -3.36 6.66
CA HIS A 196 -3.98 -4.56 6.53
C HIS A 196 -3.15 -5.85 6.54
N ILE A 197 -1.93 -5.85 6.00
CA ILE A 197 -1.03 -7.00 6.10
C ILE A 197 -0.57 -7.18 7.55
N ASP A 198 -0.21 -6.09 8.24
CA ASP A 198 0.11 -6.19 9.68
C ASP A 198 -1.07 -6.69 10.52
N ALA A 199 -2.32 -6.35 10.16
CA ALA A 199 -3.50 -6.93 10.79
C ALA A 199 -3.64 -8.43 10.51
N GLU A 200 -3.47 -8.85 9.25
CA GLU A 200 -3.53 -10.27 8.84
C GLU A 200 -2.43 -11.11 9.50
N MET A 201 -1.27 -10.52 9.77
CA MET A 201 -0.15 -11.16 10.46
C MET A 201 -0.27 -11.11 11.99
N GLY A 202 -1.35 -10.52 12.53
CA GLY A 202 -1.59 -10.45 13.98
C GLY A 202 -0.71 -9.43 14.71
N ARG A 203 -0.16 -8.43 14.01
CA ARG A 203 0.68 -7.37 14.61
C ARG A 203 -0.10 -6.13 15.00
N LEU A 204 -1.30 -5.91 14.46
CA LEU A 204 -2.19 -4.83 14.90
C LEU A 204 -3.16 -5.37 15.96
N GLU A 205 -2.72 -5.35 17.21
CA GLU A 205 -3.55 -5.73 18.35
C GLU A 205 -4.56 -4.64 18.70
N ALA A 206 -5.70 -5.03 19.28
CA ALA A 206 -6.77 -4.11 19.71
C ALA A 206 -6.30 -3.01 20.69
N ALA A 207 -5.19 -3.24 21.39
CA ALA A 207 -4.59 -2.28 22.32
C ALA A 207 -3.77 -1.16 21.62
N GLU A 208 -3.14 -1.44 20.47
CA GLU A 208 -2.48 -0.40 19.65
C GLU A 208 -3.50 0.53 18.98
N LEU A 209 -4.76 0.08 18.94
CA LEU A 209 -5.91 0.79 18.43
C LEU A 209 -6.58 1.70 19.49
N GLN A 210 -6.17 1.65 20.76
CA GLN A 210 -6.79 2.36 21.89
C GLN A 210 -5.86 3.30 22.67
N LYS A 211 -4.78 3.82 22.07
CA LYS A 211 -4.09 4.96 22.71
C LYS A 211 -4.90 6.22 22.52
N GLY A 212 -5.87 6.43 23.40
CA GLY A 212 -6.77 7.58 23.38
C GLY A 212 -7.72 7.56 24.57
N GLY A 213 -7.15 7.47 25.77
CA GLY A 213 -7.75 8.04 26.97
C GLY A 213 -7.28 9.47 27.13
#